data_AF-A0A2M9KPT0-F1
#
_entry.id   AF-A0A2M9KPT0-F1
#
_cell.length_a   1.000
_cell.length_b   1.000
_cell.length_c   1.000
_cell.angle_alpha   90.00
_cell.angle_beta   90.00
_cell.angle_gamma   90.00
#
_symmetry.space_group_name_H-M   'P 1'
#
loop_
_entity.id
_entity.type
_entity.pdbx_description
1 polymer ?
#
loop_
_entity_poly.entity_id
_entity_poly.type
_entity_poly.pdbx_seq_one_letter_code
_entity_poly.pdbx_strand_id
1 'polypeptide(L)'
;MDSFGAPPPLAHAGPVPDWTLLGAPLPPAAAPTAHLVGMRQRGEVEAIAAAMADEQRADPSDTSVFDAAVLDTYRWALGLRPAPVTGRTGPVDSEALELEDDTADGLIHKSGSIPQAYAVGVQHAAMWLQGLTDDQPWPGAYTWVAA
;
A
#
# COMPACT_ATOMS: atom_id res chain seq x y z
N MET A 1 34.28 59.73 30.54
CA MET A 1 33.84 59.71 31.95
C MET A 1 32.90 58.55 32.09
N ASP A 2 33.51 57.53 32.65
CA ASP A 2 33.09 56.16 32.86
C ASP A 2 31.78 56.02 33.62
N SER A 3 30.94 55.12 33.16
CA SER A 3 30.00 54.40 34.02
C SER A 3 29.78 53.02 33.42
N PHE A 4 30.71 52.12 33.73
CA PHE A 4 30.52 50.69 33.60
C PHE A 4 29.43 50.28 34.59
N GLY A 5 28.21 50.12 34.09
CA GLY A 5 27.09 49.57 34.85
C GLY A 5 27.45 48.19 35.39
N ALA A 6 27.21 47.99 36.68
CA ALA A 6 27.46 46.73 37.37
C ALA A 6 26.71 45.57 36.67
N PRO A 7 27.32 44.37 36.55
CA PRO A 7 26.61 43.21 36.03
C PRO A 7 25.47 42.82 36.98
N PRO A 8 24.31 42.36 36.44
CA PRO A 8 23.20 41.89 37.26
C PRO A 8 23.61 40.64 38.07
N PRO A 9 23.03 40.43 39.27
CA PRO A 9 23.31 39.26 40.09
C PRO A 9 22.88 37.97 39.37
N LEU A 10 23.76 36.96 39.42
CA LEU A 10 23.51 35.61 38.92
C LEU A 10 22.25 35.04 39.58
N ALA A 11 21.20 34.86 38.78
CA ALA A 11 19.97 34.23 39.20
C ALA A 11 20.26 32.79 39.66
N HIS A 12 19.65 32.44 40.79
CA HIS A 12 19.70 31.13 41.43
C HIS A 12 19.58 29.97 40.44
N ALA A 13 20.53 29.03 40.54
CA ALA A 13 20.42 27.71 39.93
C ALA A 13 19.08 27.08 40.36
N GLY A 14 18.17 26.92 39.41
CA GLY A 14 16.96 26.14 39.61
C GLY A 14 17.32 24.68 39.93
N PRO A 15 16.42 23.94 40.60
CA PRO A 15 16.68 22.54 40.93
C PRO A 15 17.00 21.75 39.66
N VAL A 16 18.09 20.98 39.71
CA VAL A 16 18.43 19.98 38.69
C VAL A 16 17.24 19.02 38.54
N PRO A 17 16.80 18.70 37.31
CA PRO A 17 15.75 17.72 37.12
C PRO A 17 16.22 16.37 37.68
N ASP A 18 15.40 15.81 38.56
CA ASP A 18 15.55 14.49 39.14
C ASP A 18 15.29 13.44 38.03
N TRP A 19 16.36 12.83 37.53
CA TRP A 19 16.27 11.80 36.48
C TRP A 19 15.78 10.43 37.00
N THR A 20 15.33 10.36 38.25
CA THR A 20 14.93 9.11 38.92
C THR A 20 13.48 8.67 38.62
N LEU A 21 12.78 9.28 37.67
CA LEU A 21 11.48 8.81 37.16
C LEU A 21 11.60 7.71 36.07
N LEU A 22 12.62 6.84 36.16
CA LEU A 22 12.76 5.63 35.36
C LEU A 22 11.89 4.49 35.92
N GLY A 23 10.57 4.67 35.91
CA GLY A 23 9.63 3.66 36.40
C GLY A 23 8.23 3.69 35.79
N ALA A 24 7.92 4.66 34.91
CA ALA A 24 6.69 4.58 34.14
C ALA A 24 6.87 3.51 33.05
N PRO A 25 6.01 2.48 32.96
CA PRO A 25 6.01 1.62 31.78
C PRO A 25 5.82 2.53 30.57
N LEU A 26 6.75 2.44 29.61
CA LEU A 26 6.55 3.07 28.30
C LEU A 26 5.14 2.66 27.82
N PRO A 27 4.33 3.60 27.29
CA PRO A 27 3.16 3.18 26.55
C PRO A 27 3.61 2.15 25.52
N PRO A 28 2.86 1.04 25.31
CA PRO A 28 3.24 0.08 24.29
C PRO A 28 3.50 0.88 23.01
N ALA A 29 4.69 0.68 22.43
CA ALA A 29 5.04 1.29 21.15
C ALA A 29 3.82 1.11 20.23
N ALA A 30 3.30 2.22 19.69
CA ALA A 30 2.22 2.16 18.73
C ALA A 30 2.58 1.07 17.73
N ALA A 31 1.71 0.05 17.61
CA ALA A 31 1.93 -1.04 16.68
C ALA A 31 2.34 -0.42 15.34
N PRO A 32 3.41 -0.89 14.68
CA PRO A 32 3.85 -0.32 13.43
C PRO A 32 2.63 -0.20 12.54
N THR A 33 2.35 1.01 12.05
CA THR A 33 1.25 1.25 11.12
C THR A 33 1.42 0.21 10.03
N ALA A 34 0.54 -0.79 10.03
CA ALA A 34 0.55 -1.82 9.02
C ALA A 34 0.62 -1.08 7.68
N HIS A 35 1.68 -1.30 6.91
CA HIS A 35 1.81 -0.67 5.61
C HIS A 35 0.68 -1.25 4.77
N LEU A 36 -0.42 -0.53 4.64
CA LEU A 36 -1.58 -0.98 3.87
C LEU A 36 -1.41 -0.58 2.41
N VAL A 37 -2.03 -1.36 1.54
CA VAL A 37 -2.25 -1.05 0.13
C VAL A 37 -3.77 -1.09 -0.06
N GLY A 38 -4.40 0.07 -0.16
CA GLY A 38 -5.84 0.19 0.06
C GLY A 38 -6.22 -0.30 1.47
N MET A 39 -7.08 -1.31 1.53
CA MET A 39 -7.54 -1.98 2.76
C MET A 39 -6.78 -3.27 3.07
N ARG A 40 -5.82 -3.68 2.22
CA ARG A 40 -5.08 -4.95 2.34
C ARG A 40 -3.70 -4.75 2.96
N GLN A 41 -3.19 -5.79 3.60
CA GLN A 41 -1.82 -5.77 4.14
C GLN A 41 -0.82 -5.75 2.99
N ARG A 42 0.15 -4.84 2.98
CA ARG A 42 1.16 -4.80 1.90
C ARG A 42 1.87 -6.14 1.73
N GLY A 43 2.22 -6.81 2.83
CA GLY A 43 2.88 -8.12 2.78
C GLY A 43 2.03 -9.21 2.14
N GLU A 44 0.69 -9.14 2.28
CA GLU A 44 -0.24 -10.06 1.61
C GLU A 44 -0.23 -9.81 0.10
N VAL A 45 -0.33 -8.54 -0.32
CA VAL A 45 -0.29 -8.15 -1.74
C VAL A 45 1.07 -8.52 -2.37
N GLU A 46 2.18 -8.30 -1.65
CA GLU A 46 3.53 -8.69 -2.09
C GLU A 46 3.66 -10.21 -2.28
N ALA A 47 3.18 -11.00 -1.33
CA ALA A 47 3.24 -12.47 -1.41
C ALA A 47 2.45 -13.02 -2.61
N ILE A 48 1.24 -12.51 -2.82
CA ILE A 48 0.40 -12.88 -3.96
C ILE A 48 1.07 -12.49 -5.28
N ALA A 49 1.52 -11.24 -5.40
CA ALA A 49 2.15 -10.74 -6.63
C ALA A 49 3.43 -11.53 -6.97
N ALA A 50 4.20 -11.94 -5.96
CA ALA A 50 5.37 -12.78 -6.16
C ALA A 50 4.98 -14.18 -6.66
N ALA A 51 3.98 -14.82 -6.04
CA ALA A 51 3.51 -16.15 -6.45
C ALA A 51 2.97 -16.15 -7.90
N MET A 52 2.16 -15.15 -8.26
CA MET A 52 1.69 -14.96 -9.64
C MET A 52 2.85 -14.77 -10.62
N ALA A 53 3.86 -13.98 -10.26
CA ALA A 53 5.02 -13.73 -11.12
C ALA A 53 5.89 -14.98 -11.30
N ASP A 54 5.95 -15.85 -10.29
CA ASP A 54 6.67 -17.12 -10.35
C ASP A 54 5.92 -18.14 -11.23
N GLU A 55 4.59 -18.23 -11.09
CA GLU A 55 3.74 -19.07 -11.95
C GLU A 55 3.84 -18.64 -13.42
N GLN A 56 3.71 -17.33 -13.70
CA GLN A 56 3.88 -16.78 -15.05
C GLN A 56 5.28 -17.05 -15.64
N ARG A 57 6.32 -17.15 -14.79
CA ARG A 57 7.67 -17.49 -15.24
C ARG A 57 7.83 -18.98 -15.52
N ALA A 58 7.16 -19.83 -14.74
CA ALA A 58 7.20 -21.27 -14.88
C ALA A 58 6.42 -21.74 -16.12
N ASP A 59 5.23 -21.17 -16.37
CA ASP A 59 4.42 -21.43 -17.55
C ASP A 59 3.83 -20.14 -18.15
N PRO A 60 4.60 -19.44 -19.01
CA PRO A 60 4.11 -18.23 -19.67
C PRO A 60 2.92 -18.47 -20.60
N SER A 61 2.71 -19.70 -21.07
CA SER A 61 1.66 -20.03 -22.04
C SER A 61 0.30 -20.20 -21.39
N ASP A 62 0.28 -20.48 -20.09
CA ASP A 62 -0.93 -20.65 -19.29
C ASP A 62 -1.38 -19.35 -18.60
N THR A 63 -0.58 -18.27 -18.69
CA THR A 63 -0.97 -16.98 -18.10
C THR A 63 -2.10 -16.33 -18.89
N SER A 64 -3.29 -16.26 -18.28
CA SER A 64 -4.42 -15.59 -18.90
C SER A 64 -4.24 -14.07 -18.96
N VAL A 65 -4.95 -13.43 -19.89
CA VAL A 65 -4.99 -11.96 -19.99
C VAL A 65 -5.55 -11.33 -18.70
N PHE A 66 -6.45 -12.03 -18.02
CA PHE A 66 -7.01 -11.62 -16.74
C PHE A 66 -5.95 -11.66 -15.63
N ASP A 67 -5.19 -12.74 -15.50
CA ASP A 67 -4.15 -12.87 -14.45
C ASP A 67 -3.02 -11.86 -14.64
N ALA A 68 -2.65 -11.59 -15.90
CA ALA A 68 -1.71 -10.53 -16.22
C ALA A 68 -2.20 -9.15 -15.73
N ALA A 69 -3.49 -8.84 -15.91
CA ALA A 69 -4.09 -7.60 -15.44
C ALA A 69 -4.13 -7.49 -13.91
N VAL A 70 -4.47 -8.57 -13.22
CA VAL A 70 -4.46 -8.65 -11.76
C VAL A 70 -3.06 -8.39 -11.21
N LEU A 71 -2.04 -9.06 -11.76
CA LEU A 71 -0.65 -8.87 -11.37
C LEU A 71 -0.16 -7.44 -11.63
N ASP A 72 -0.57 -6.84 -12.74
CA ASP A 72 -0.20 -5.46 -13.07
C ASP A 72 -0.81 -4.47 -12.10
N THR A 73 -2.05 -4.69 -11.69
CA THR A 73 -2.73 -3.89 -10.67
C THR A 73 -2.02 -3.99 -9.33
N TYR A 74 -1.60 -5.20 -8.89
CA TYR A 74 -0.82 -5.34 -7.66
C TYR A 74 0.55 -4.67 -7.74
N ARG A 75 1.26 -4.81 -8.87
CA ARG A 75 2.54 -4.13 -9.07
C ARG A 75 2.39 -2.62 -9.02
N TRP A 76 1.32 -2.07 -9.59
CA TRP A 76 1.00 -0.66 -9.44
C TRP A 76 0.72 -0.28 -7.99
N ALA A 77 -0.14 -1.04 -7.31
CA ALA A 77 -0.49 -0.81 -5.91
C ALA A 77 0.72 -0.87 -4.96
N LEU A 78 1.75 -1.64 -5.32
CA LEU A 78 3.04 -1.72 -4.62
C LEU A 78 4.02 -0.60 -5.00
N GLY A 79 3.68 0.26 -5.96
CA GLY A 79 4.51 1.36 -6.44
C GLY A 79 5.59 0.94 -7.44
N LEU A 80 5.46 -0.25 -8.05
CA LEU A 80 6.46 -0.81 -8.96
C LEU A 80 6.21 -0.45 -10.42
N ARG A 81 4.95 -0.16 -10.79
CA ARG A 81 4.51 0.15 -12.16
C ARG A 81 3.47 1.29 -12.15
N PRO A 82 3.24 1.96 -13.30
CA PRO A 82 2.06 2.80 -13.47
C PRO A 82 0.76 1.99 -13.42
N ALA A 83 -0.35 2.67 -13.14
CA ALA A 83 -1.69 2.09 -13.15
C ALA A 83 -2.01 1.51 -14.55
N PRO A 84 -2.53 0.27 -14.64
CA PRO A 84 -2.67 -0.44 -15.91
C PRO A 84 -3.66 0.21 -16.90
N VAL A 85 -4.69 0.88 -16.39
CA VAL A 85 -5.73 1.54 -17.21
C VAL A 85 -5.53 3.04 -17.24
N THR A 86 -5.41 3.71 -16.07
CA THR A 86 -5.31 5.18 -16.03
C THR A 86 -3.89 5.71 -16.28
N GLY A 87 -2.86 4.85 -16.23
CA GLY A 87 -1.46 5.24 -16.40
C GLY A 87 -0.90 6.09 -15.25
N ARG A 88 -1.65 6.25 -14.15
CA ARG A 88 -1.22 7.04 -12.98
C ARG A 88 0.05 6.48 -12.35
N THR A 89 0.88 7.36 -11.83
CA THR A 89 2.07 7.02 -11.04
C THR A 89 2.02 7.74 -9.69
N GLY A 90 2.80 7.26 -8.72
CA GLY A 90 2.82 7.81 -7.36
C GLY A 90 2.09 6.95 -6.34
N PRO A 91 1.82 7.48 -5.15
CA PRO A 91 1.14 6.75 -4.07
C PRO A 91 -0.24 6.24 -4.50
N VAL A 92 -0.60 5.04 -4.07
CA VAL A 92 -1.91 4.43 -4.30
C VAL A 92 -2.75 4.59 -3.03
N ASP A 93 -3.66 5.56 -3.07
CA ASP A 93 -4.68 5.81 -2.06
C ASP A 93 -6.06 5.32 -2.51
N SER A 94 -7.08 5.48 -1.67
CA SER A 94 -8.45 5.04 -1.96
C SER A 94 -9.02 5.72 -3.22
N GLU A 95 -8.75 7.01 -3.42
CA GLU A 95 -9.23 7.76 -4.59
C GLU A 95 -8.57 7.23 -5.88
N ALA A 96 -7.27 6.91 -5.83
CA ALA A 96 -6.58 6.32 -6.96
C ALA A 96 -7.15 4.94 -7.34
N LEU A 97 -7.49 4.10 -6.34
CA LEU A 97 -8.10 2.79 -6.58
C LEU A 97 -9.52 2.91 -7.13
N GLU A 98 -10.35 3.80 -6.58
CA GLU A 98 -11.72 4.06 -7.07
C GLU A 98 -11.69 4.53 -8.53
N LEU A 99 -10.79 5.46 -8.87
CA LEU A 99 -10.65 5.92 -10.24
C LEU A 99 -10.21 4.81 -11.21
N GLU A 100 -9.32 3.92 -10.78
CA GLU A 100 -8.88 2.79 -11.60
C GLU A 100 -10.02 1.78 -11.82
N ASP A 101 -10.80 1.49 -10.78
CA ASP A 101 -12.00 0.65 -10.80
C ASP A 101 -13.06 1.19 -11.78
N ASP A 102 -13.46 2.46 -11.60
CA ASP A 102 -14.44 3.13 -12.47
C ASP A 102 -13.97 3.19 -13.94
N THR A 103 -12.68 3.42 -14.17
CA THR A 103 -12.14 3.48 -15.53
C THR A 103 -12.11 2.08 -16.15
N ALA A 104 -11.75 1.05 -15.38
CA ALA A 104 -11.80 -0.33 -15.84
C ALA A 104 -13.24 -0.76 -16.16
N ASP A 105 -14.22 -0.46 -15.30
CA ASP A 105 -15.64 -0.71 -15.52
C ASP A 105 -16.13 -0.10 -16.84
N GLY A 106 -15.79 1.18 -17.05
CA GLY A 106 -16.12 1.90 -18.27
C GLY A 106 -15.53 1.30 -19.54
N LEU A 107 -14.48 0.48 -19.44
CA LEU A 107 -13.86 -0.23 -20.57
C LEU A 107 -14.48 -1.61 -20.82
N ILE A 108 -15.03 -2.27 -19.80
CA ILE A 108 -15.66 -3.60 -19.93
C ILE A 108 -16.81 -3.57 -20.94
N HIS A 109 -17.54 -2.45 -20.99
CA HIS A 109 -18.71 -2.29 -21.85
C HIS A 109 -18.41 -1.62 -23.20
N LYS A 110 -17.15 -1.27 -23.46
CA LYS A 110 -16.74 -0.58 -24.71
C LYS A 110 -15.87 -1.49 -25.56
N SER A 111 -16.10 -1.49 -26.86
CA SER A 111 -15.11 -2.02 -27.81
C SER A 111 -13.94 -1.05 -27.89
N GLY A 112 -12.83 -1.41 -27.24
CA GLY A 112 -11.65 -0.56 -27.10
C GLY A 112 -10.34 -1.25 -27.49
N SER A 113 -9.23 -0.52 -27.27
CA SER A 113 -7.86 -1.02 -27.48
C SER A 113 -7.38 -1.97 -26.38
N ILE A 114 -8.06 -2.00 -25.24
CA ILE A 114 -7.77 -2.91 -24.13
C ILE A 114 -8.74 -4.10 -24.22
N PRO A 115 -8.25 -5.36 -24.17
CA PRO A 115 -9.11 -6.53 -24.14
C PRO A 115 -10.06 -6.49 -22.94
N GLN A 116 -11.34 -6.85 -23.13
CA GLN A 116 -12.33 -6.87 -22.06
C GLN A 116 -11.86 -7.68 -20.84
N ALA A 117 -11.27 -8.86 -21.05
CA ALA A 117 -10.74 -9.70 -19.97
C ALA A 117 -9.65 -9.00 -19.13
N TYR A 118 -8.85 -8.12 -19.76
CA TYR A 118 -7.84 -7.34 -19.06
C TYR A 118 -8.52 -6.29 -18.15
N ALA A 119 -9.51 -5.56 -18.67
CA ALA A 119 -10.26 -4.58 -17.88
C ALA A 119 -10.98 -5.23 -16.68
N VAL A 120 -11.59 -6.40 -16.86
CA VAL A 120 -12.21 -7.17 -15.77
C VAL A 120 -11.18 -7.55 -14.69
N GLY A 121 -9.97 -7.99 -15.09
CA GLY A 121 -8.91 -8.32 -14.14
C GLY A 121 -8.42 -7.12 -13.33
N VAL A 122 -8.28 -5.95 -13.96
CA VAL A 122 -7.95 -4.71 -13.26
C VAL A 122 -9.04 -4.34 -12.26
N GLN A 123 -10.30 -4.36 -12.68
CA GLN A 123 -11.44 -4.01 -11.84
C GLN A 123 -11.52 -4.90 -10.60
N HIS A 124 -11.44 -6.21 -10.77
CA HIS A 124 -11.53 -7.16 -9.65
C HIS A 124 -10.38 -6.98 -8.65
N ALA A 125 -9.15 -6.75 -9.14
CA ALA A 125 -8.01 -6.48 -8.27
C ALA A 125 -8.16 -5.15 -7.51
N ALA A 126 -8.64 -4.09 -8.18
CA ALA A 126 -8.92 -2.81 -7.55
C ALA A 126 -10.01 -2.92 -6.47
N MET A 127 -11.13 -3.58 -6.75
CA MET A 127 -12.21 -3.84 -5.78
C MET A 127 -11.70 -4.61 -4.56
N TRP A 128 -10.88 -5.64 -4.76
CA TRP A 128 -10.32 -6.42 -3.66
C TRP A 128 -9.36 -5.60 -2.79
N LEU A 129 -8.49 -4.80 -3.41
CA LEU A 129 -7.60 -3.87 -2.70
C LEU A 129 -8.40 -2.81 -1.92
N GLN A 130 -9.53 -2.34 -2.44
CA GLN A 130 -10.44 -1.42 -1.75
C GLN A 130 -11.25 -2.08 -0.62
N GLY A 131 -11.26 -3.42 -0.53
CA GLY A 131 -12.10 -4.14 0.42
C GLY A 131 -13.59 -4.16 0.03
N LEU A 132 -13.92 -3.92 -1.25
CA LEU A 132 -15.28 -4.01 -1.78
C LEU A 132 -15.69 -5.46 -2.07
N THR A 133 -14.72 -6.37 -2.14
CA THR A 133 -14.92 -7.82 -2.18
C THR A 133 -13.89 -8.51 -1.31
N ASP A 134 -14.29 -9.61 -0.68
CA ASP A 134 -13.40 -10.53 0.04
C ASP A 134 -12.74 -11.55 -0.90
N ASP A 135 -13.32 -11.75 -2.08
CA ASP A 135 -12.84 -12.71 -3.06
C ASP A 135 -11.59 -12.15 -3.77
N GLN A 136 -10.43 -12.65 -3.35
CA GLN A 136 -9.17 -12.38 -4.04
C GLN A 136 -9.23 -13.03 -5.45
N PRO A 137 -8.92 -12.28 -6.53
CA PRO A 137 -9.20 -12.70 -7.91
C PRO A 137 -8.29 -13.78 -8.49
N TRP A 138 -7.19 -14.15 -7.82
CA TRP A 138 -6.25 -15.18 -8.27
C TRP A 138 -6.31 -16.43 -7.37
N PRO A 139 -6.85 -17.56 -7.86
CA PRO A 139 -7.14 -18.74 -7.06
C PRO A 139 -5.90 -19.40 -6.41
N GLY A 140 -4.70 -19.16 -6.94
CA GLY A 140 -3.43 -19.65 -6.37
C GLY A 140 -3.07 -19.05 -5.01
N ALA A 141 -3.78 -18.01 -4.55
CA ALA A 141 -3.55 -17.43 -3.21
C ALA A 141 -4.05 -18.36 -2.08
N TYR A 142 -5.07 -19.19 -2.33
CA TYR A 142 -5.74 -19.98 -1.29
C TYR A 142 -5.03 -21.29 -0.92
N THR A 143 -4.04 -21.74 -1.72
CA THR A 143 -3.27 -22.95 -1.42
C THR A 143 -2.28 -22.79 -0.26
N TRP A 144 -2.05 -21.57 0.23
CA TRP A 144 -1.12 -21.28 1.33
C TRP A 144 -1.76 -21.16 2.72
N VAL A 145 -3.10 -21.16 2.81
CA VAL A 145 -3.82 -20.93 4.08
C VAL A 145 -4.39 -22.21 4.71
N ALA A 146 -4.31 -23.35 4.01
CA ALA A 146 -4.68 -24.64 4.56
C ALA A 146 -3.45 -25.41 5.07
N ALA A 147 -3.05 -25.15 6.31
CA ALA A 147 -2.14 -25.99 7.10
C ALA A 147 -2.86 -26.49 8.36
#